data_AF-A0A953AJW9-F1
#
_entry.id   AF-A0A953AJW9-F1
#
_cell.length_a   1.000
_cell.length_b   1.000
_cell.length_c   1.000
_cell.angle_alpha   90.00
_cell.angle_beta   90.00
_cell.angle_gamma   90.00
#
_symmetry.space_group_name_H-M   'P 1'
#
loop_
_entity.id
_entity.type
_entity.pdbx_description
1 polymer ?
#
loop_
_entity_poly.entity_id
_entity_poly.type
_entity_poly.pdbx_seq_one_letter_code
_entity_poly.pdbx_strand_id
1 'polypeptide(L)'
;YINRSGRTELAAGLLIGAMMLSIAFVITVVLTDKGGSDLLPTYDFFIYPIMIGSIFMPRKLIIPFTLIEILFIWYNMLLGPHPREIIQVRGTPLMWLWLARPTLMLCITAIVSWLGSRSVEQAILRADHAEELIDAERLLSAQSQLLLQQQ
;
A
#
# COMPACT_ATOMS: atom_id res chain seq x y z
N TYR A 1 23.06 0.06 -11.78
CA TYR A 1 23.59 -0.72 -10.63
C TYR A 1 23.09 -0.29 -9.24
N ILE A 2 22.29 0.78 -9.08
CA ILE A 2 21.76 1.22 -7.77
C ILE A 2 20.54 0.40 -7.28
N ASN A 3 19.95 -0.44 -8.14
CA ASN A 3 18.65 -1.09 -7.91
C ASN A 3 18.68 -2.57 -7.48
N ARG A 4 19.84 -3.14 -7.08
CA ARG A 4 19.96 -4.57 -6.72
C ARG A 4 20.08 -4.87 -5.22
N SER A 5 19.99 -3.87 -4.35
CA SER A 5 20.36 -4.01 -2.92
C SER A 5 19.19 -4.15 -1.93
N GLY A 6 17.93 -4.27 -2.36
CA GLY A 6 16.77 -4.26 -1.44
C GLY A 6 16.58 -2.93 -0.68
N ARG A 7 17.44 -1.93 -0.91
CA ARG A 7 17.39 -0.59 -0.32
C ARG A 7 16.17 0.20 -0.78
N THR A 8 15.69 -0.07 -2.00
CA THR A 8 14.46 0.52 -2.53
C THR A 8 13.22 0.01 -1.81
N GLU A 9 13.17 -1.28 -1.48
CA GLU A 9 12.09 -1.86 -0.66
C GLU A 9 12.09 -1.30 0.76
N LEU A 10 13.27 -1.17 1.38
CA LEU A 10 13.41 -0.54 2.70
C LEU A 10 13.01 0.95 2.68
N ALA A 11 13.41 1.71 1.66
CA ALA A 11 13.04 3.11 1.52
C ALA A 11 11.52 3.27 1.32
N ALA A 12 10.90 2.41 0.51
CA ALA A 12 9.44 2.37 0.37
C ALA A 12 8.75 2.04 1.70
N GLY A 13 9.25 1.03 2.42
CA GLY A 13 8.75 0.68 3.76
C GLY A 13 8.84 1.83 4.76
N LEU A 14 9.97 2.53 4.79
CA LEU A 14 10.16 3.69 5.66
C LEU A 14 9.24 4.86 5.29
N LEU A 15 9.07 5.15 4.00
CA LEU A 15 8.18 6.20 3.52
C LEU A 15 6.73 5.92 3.94
N ILE A 16 6.24 4.72 3.65
CA ILE A 16 4.86 4.32 3.99
C ILE A 16 4.68 4.28 5.52
N GLY A 17 5.65 3.73 6.24
CA GLY A 17 5.65 3.75 7.70
C GLY A 17 5.60 5.16 8.29
N ALA A 18 6.36 6.10 7.72
CA ALA A 18 6.33 7.50 8.15
C ALA A 18 4.98 8.17 7.87
N MET A 19 4.36 7.90 6.72
CA MET A 19 3.01 8.39 6.40
C MET A 19 1.98 7.85 7.40
N MET A 20 2.01 6.55 7.69
CA MET A 20 1.13 5.92 8.66
C MET A 20 1.30 6.50 10.06
N LEU A 21 2.55 6.70 10.51
CA LEU A 21 2.85 7.33 11.80
C LEU A 21 2.34 8.77 11.84
N SER A 22 2.47 9.53 10.76
CA SER A 22 1.95 10.89 10.67
C SER A 22 0.42 10.93 10.82
N ILE A 23 -0.30 10.04 10.13
CA ILE A 23 -1.76 9.95 10.24
C ILE A 23 -2.16 9.50 11.66
N ALA A 24 -1.50 8.48 12.19
CA ALA A 24 -1.73 7.99 13.54
C ALA A 24 -1.49 9.07 14.60
N PHE A 25 -0.46 9.90 14.43
CA PHE A 25 -0.17 11.05 15.30
C PHE A 25 -1.28 12.10 15.23
N VAL A 26 -1.75 12.46 14.03
CA VAL A 26 -2.87 13.40 13.87
C VAL A 26 -4.12 12.88 14.57
N ILE A 27 -4.45 11.60 14.41
CA ILE A 27 -5.62 10.98 15.05
C ILE A 27 -5.47 10.95 16.58
N THR A 28 -4.29 10.58 17.10
CA THR A 28 -4.08 10.38 18.54
C THR A 28 -3.76 11.64 19.34
N VAL A 29 -3.32 12.72 18.69
CA VAL A 29 -2.87 13.94 19.37
C VAL A 29 -3.71 15.15 18.98
N VAL A 30 -4.01 15.32 17.69
CA VAL A 30 -4.69 16.52 17.19
C VAL A 30 -6.21 16.40 17.30
N LEU A 31 -6.74 15.19 17.16
CA LEU A 31 -8.19 14.94 17.13
C LEU A 31 -8.76 14.41 18.44
N THR A 32 -7.93 14.22 19.48
CA THR A 32 -8.35 13.69 20.79
C THR A 32 -9.43 14.54 21.46
N ASP A 33 -9.35 15.86 21.29
CA ASP A 33 -10.30 16.81 21.86
C ASP A 33 -11.46 17.16 20.91
N LYS A 34 -11.45 16.61 19.68
CA LYS A 34 -12.50 16.84 18.69
C LYS A 34 -13.57 15.75 18.75
N GLY A 35 -14.80 16.11 18.37
CA GLY A 35 -15.96 15.20 18.37
C GLY A 35 -15.81 14.01 17.43
N GLY A 36 -16.67 13.00 17.61
CA GLY A 36 -16.62 11.77 16.80
C GLY A 36 -16.90 12.00 15.31
N SER A 37 -17.59 13.10 14.98
CA SER A 37 -17.83 13.52 13.59
C SER A 37 -16.56 13.81 12.79
N ASP A 38 -15.52 14.32 13.46
CA ASP A 38 -14.26 14.70 12.84
C ASP A 38 -13.28 13.51 12.83
N LEU A 39 -13.36 12.65 13.85
CA LEU A 39 -12.49 11.50 14.01
C LEU A 39 -12.79 10.39 12.98
N LEU A 40 -14.07 10.05 12.78
CA LEU A 40 -14.46 8.89 11.97
C LEU A 40 -14.02 8.98 10.50
N PRO A 41 -14.22 10.10 9.78
CA PRO A 41 -13.72 10.24 8.41
C PRO A 41 -12.20 10.24 8.34
N THR A 42 -11.51 10.62 9.42
CA THR A 42 -10.05 10.70 9.41
C THR A 42 -9.40 9.31 9.32
N TYR A 43 -10.07 8.26 9.80
CA TYR A 43 -9.58 6.89 9.60
C TYR A 43 -9.53 6.46 8.13
N ASP A 44 -10.39 7.05 7.28
CA ASP A 44 -10.36 6.77 5.83
C ASP A 44 -9.03 7.28 5.20
N PHE A 45 -8.25 8.15 5.87
CA PHE A 45 -6.92 8.56 5.37
C PHE A 45 -5.88 7.43 5.37
N PHE A 46 -6.07 6.36 6.12
CA PHE A 46 -5.17 5.19 6.05
C PHE A 46 -5.20 4.48 4.68
N ILE A 47 -6.19 4.77 3.85
CA ILE A 47 -6.24 4.29 2.46
C ILE A 47 -5.03 4.80 1.65
N TYR A 48 -4.58 6.03 1.88
CA TYR A 48 -3.54 6.66 1.06
C TYR A 48 -2.16 5.99 1.17
N PRO A 49 -1.64 5.72 2.38
CA PRO A 49 -0.40 4.96 2.54
C PRO A 49 -0.43 3.60 1.83
N ILE A 50 -1.54 2.86 1.89
CA ILE A 50 -1.67 1.56 1.21
C ILE A 50 -1.69 1.71 -0.31
N MET A 51 -2.46 2.66 -0.83
CA MET A 51 -2.52 2.92 -2.27
C MET A 51 -1.17 3.35 -2.84
N ILE A 52 -0.52 4.33 -2.20
CA ILE A 52 0.80 4.81 -2.63
C ILE A 52 1.85 3.71 -2.42
N GLY A 53 1.77 3.00 -1.30
CA GLY A 53 2.63 1.86 -1.00
C GLY A 53 2.56 0.79 -2.07
N SER A 54 1.38 0.53 -2.64
CA SER A 54 1.21 -0.47 -3.70
C SER A 54 2.05 -0.21 -4.97
N ILE A 55 2.47 1.04 -5.19
CA ILE A 55 3.28 1.45 -6.35
C ILE A 55 4.78 1.18 -6.09
N PHE A 56 5.24 1.41 -4.86
CA PHE A 56 6.68 1.41 -4.53
C PHE A 56 7.13 0.19 -3.72
N MET A 57 6.20 -0.48 -3.04
CA MET A 57 6.47 -1.52 -2.07
C MET A 57 6.24 -2.90 -2.67
N PRO A 58 7.04 -3.92 -2.29
CA PRO A 58 6.78 -5.29 -2.69
C PRO A 58 5.41 -5.75 -2.17
N ARG A 59 4.66 -6.44 -3.03
CA ARG A 59 3.30 -6.93 -2.79
C ARG A 59 3.10 -7.68 -1.47
N LYS A 60 4.16 -8.35 -0.98
CA LYS A 60 4.15 -9.11 0.28
C LYS A 60 3.93 -8.23 1.51
N LEU A 61 4.27 -6.94 1.45
CA LEU A 61 4.18 -6.02 2.57
C LEU A 61 2.82 -5.28 2.64
N ILE A 62 2.07 -5.22 1.54
CA ILE A 62 0.74 -4.57 1.49
C ILE A 62 -0.19 -5.13 2.58
N ILE A 63 -0.28 -6.46 2.71
CA ILE A 63 -1.15 -7.10 3.70
C ILE A 63 -0.70 -6.82 5.15
N PRO A 64 0.57 -7.04 5.53
CA PRO A 64 1.08 -6.68 6.86
C PRO A 64 0.80 -5.23 7.26
N PHE A 65 1.05 -4.26 6.37
CA PHE A 65 0.79 -2.86 6.67
C PHE A 65 -0.69 -2.56 6.86
N THR A 66 -1.55 -3.13 6.00
CA THR A 66 -3.02 -3.01 6.16
C THR A 66 -3.48 -3.58 7.50
N LEU A 67 -2.94 -4.74 7.92
CA LEU A 67 -3.29 -5.34 9.21
C LEU A 67 -2.86 -4.45 10.38
N ILE A 68 -1.69 -3.83 10.30
CA ILE A 68 -1.22 -2.88 11.32
C ILE A 68 -2.18 -1.68 11.42
N GLU A 69 -2.64 -1.13 10.29
CA GLU A 69 -3.61 -0.03 10.27
C GLU A 69 -4.95 -0.44 10.88
N ILE A 70 -5.47 -1.62 10.51
CA ILE A 70 -6.71 -2.15 11.08
C ILE A 70 -6.56 -2.31 12.60
N LEU A 71 -5.48 -2.94 13.05
CA LEU A 71 -5.20 -3.11 14.47
C LEU A 71 -5.08 -1.76 15.18
N PHE A 72 -4.45 -0.77 14.56
CA PHE A 72 -4.35 0.58 15.10
C PHE A 72 -5.73 1.23 15.22
N ILE A 73 -6.59 1.16 14.21
CA ILE A 73 -7.95 1.71 14.23
C ILE A 73 -8.75 1.09 15.38
N TRP A 74 -8.70 -0.24 15.49
CA TRP A 74 -9.41 -0.98 16.53
C TRP A 74 -8.89 -0.62 17.92
N TYR A 75 -7.56 -0.62 18.09
CA TYR A 75 -6.92 -0.22 19.35
C TYR A 75 -7.28 1.22 19.71
N ASN A 76 -7.17 2.15 18.76
CA ASN A 76 -7.48 3.55 18.97
C ASN A 76 -8.94 3.72 19.39
N MET A 77 -9.92 3.20 18.64
CA MET A 77 -11.34 3.33 18.97
C MET A 77 -11.76 2.67 20.29
N LEU A 78 -11.21 1.49 20.62
CA LEU A 78 -11.63 0.72 21.79
C LEU A 78 -10.95 1.17 23.08
N LEU A 79 -9.68 1.58 23.01
CA LEU A 79 -8.84 1.84 24.19
C LEU A 79 -8.37 3.30 24.29
N GLY A 80 -8.45 4.07 23.21
CA GLY A 80 -8.04 5.47 23.19
C GLY A 80 -8.89 6.39 24.08
N PRO A 81 -8.36 7.56 24.45
CA PRO A 81 -9.13 8.64 25.03
C PRO A 81 -10.03 9.26 23.95
N HIS A 82 -11.34 9.35 24.21
CA HIS A 82 -12.28 9.90 23.25
C HIS A 82 -13.26 10.89 23.89
N PRO A 83 -13.83 11.80 23.08
CA PRO A 83 -14.97 12.61 23.48
C PRO A 83 -16.16 11.76 23.93
N ARG A 84 -17.04 12.36 24.74
CA ARG A 84 -18.22 11.72 25.33
C ARG A 84 -19.13 11.03 24.32
N GLU A 85 -19.20 11.52 23.09
CA GLU A 85 -19.98 10.95 21.99
C GLU A 85 -19.57 9.51 21.67
N ILE A 86 -18.27 9.24 21.57
CA ILE A 86 -17.76 7.89 21.27
C ILE A 86 -17.92 6.98 22.48
N ILE A 87 -17.77 7.52 23.69
CA ILE A 87 -18.01 6.79 24.93
C ILE A 87 -19.47 6.34 25.05
N GLN A 88 -20.43 7.20 24.68
CA GLN A 88 -21.87 6.88 24.71
C GLN A 88 -22.26 5.77 23.73
N VAL A 89 -21.55 5.69 22.61
CA VAL A 89 -21.79 4.68 21.58
C VAL A 89 -21.05 3.37 21.88
N ARG A 90 -20.08 3.38 22.81
CA ARG A 90 -19.28 2.20 23.19
C ARG A 90 -20.17 1.10 23.78
N GLY A 91 -20.12 -0.09 23.17
CA GLY A 91 -20.96 -1.23 23.54
C GLY A 91 -22.31 -1.32 22.81
N THR A 92 -22.63 -0.34 21.95
CA THR A 92 -23.82 -0.39 21.09
C THR A 92 -23.50 -1.01 19.71
N PRO A 93 -24.50 -1.48 18.96
CA PRO A 93 -24.31 -1.92 17.56
C PRO A 93 -23.73 -0.83 16.65
N LEU A 94 -23.96 0.44 16.98
CA LEU A 94 -23.48 1.57 16.21
C LEU A 94 -21.95 1.70 16.26
N MET A 95 -21.31 1.31 17.38
CA MET A 95 -19.84 1.23 17.48
C MET A 95 -19.27 0.24 16.46
N TRP A 96 -19.90 -0.92 16.31
CA TRP A 96 -19.46 -1.92 15.33
C TRP A 96 -19.58 -1.41 13.90
N LEU A 97 -20.63 -0.65 13.58
CA LEU A 97 -20.78 -0.01 12.27
C LEU A 97 -19.66 1.01 12.02
N TRP A 98 -19.28 1.77 13.05
CA TRP A 98 -18.22 2.77 12.98
C TRP A 98 -16.83 2.13 12.79
N LEU A 99 -16.54 0.98 13.40
CA LEU A 99 -15.31 0.22 13.12
C LEU A 99 -15.35 -0.48 11.76
N ALA A 100 -16.51 -1.02 11.37
CA ALA A 100 -16.65 -1.83 10.17
C ALA A 100 -16.35 -1.00 8.91
N ARG A 101 -16.80 0.25 8.84
CA ARG A 101 -16.61 1.12 7.68
C ARG A 101 -15.13 1.30 7.27
N PRO A 102 -14.24 1.86 8.10
CA PRO A 102 -12.84 2.06 7.72
C PRO A 102 -12.11 0.73 7.55
N THR A 103 -12.46 -0.30 8.34
CA THR A 103 -11.89 -1.64 8.19
C THR A 103 -12.21 -2.23 6.82
N LEU A 104 -13.47 -2.14 6.37
CA LEU A 104 -13.91 -2.67 5.09
C LEU A 104 -13.28 -1.91 3.92
N MET A 105 -13.17 -0.57 4.03
CA MET A 105 -12.48 0.24 3.03
C MET A 105 -10.99 -0.12 2.92
N LEU A 106 -10.30 -0.33 4.03
CA LEU A 106 -8.91 -0.79 4.03
C LEU A 106 -8.76 -2.19 3.43
N CYS A 107 -9.65 -3.12 3.77
CA CYS A 107 -9.65 -4.46 3.19
C CYS A 107 -9.82 -4.41 1.66
N ILE A 108 -10.80 -3.65 1.16
CA ILE A 108 -11.02 -3.49 -0.29
C ILE A 108 -9.80 -2.84 -0.94
N THR A 109 -9.29 -1.77 -0.36
CA THR A 109 -8.11 -1.04 -0.87
C THR A 109 -6.90 -1.96 -0.95
N ALA A 110 -6.66 -2.75 0.09
CA ALA A 110 -5.55 -3.70 0.14
C ALA A 110 -5.69 -4.80 -0.92
N ILE A 111 -6.89 -5.33 -1.13
CA ILE A 111 -7.15 -6.33 -2.18
C ILE A 111 -6.90 -5.73 -3.56
N VAL A 112 -7.45 -4.55 -3.84
CA VAL A 112 -7.27 -3.86 -5.13
C VAL A 112 -5.79 -3.54 -5.36
N SER A 113 -5.11 -3.03 -4.35
CA SER A 113 -3.67 -2.72 -4.37
C SER A 113 -2.81 -3.97 -4.60
N TRP A 114 -3.16 -5.08 -3.95
CA TRP A 114 -2.47 -6.35 -4.07
C TRP A 114 -2.69 -7.03 -5.43
N LEU A 115 -3.87 -6.87 -6.02
CA LEU A 115 -4.16 -7.33 -7.39
C LEU A 115 -3.50 -6.42 -8.43
N GLY A 116 -3.53 -5.11 -8.22
CA GLY A 116 -2.91 -4.10 -9.08
C GLY A 116 -1.40 -4.30 -9.20
N SER A 117 -0.71 -4.45 -8.06
CA SER A 117 0.74 -4.72 -8.04
C SER A 117 1.10 -5.99 -8.84
N ARG A 118 0.29 -7.06 -8.74
CA ARG A 118 0.48 -8.27 -9.56
C ARG A 118 0.38 -7.99 -11.06
N SER A 119 -0.60 -7.18 -11.47
CA SER A 119 -0.78 -6.83 -12.88
C SER A 119 0.43 -6.05 -13.42
N VAL A 120 0.98 -5.14 -12.62
CA VAL A 120 2.17 -4.35 -12.99
C VAL A 120 3.40 -5.24 -13.07
N GLU A 121 3.64 -6.11 -12.07
CA GLU A 121 4.75 -7.09 -12.10
C GLU A 121 4.70 -7.96 -13.36
N GLN A 122 3.52 -8.45 -13.73
CA GLN A 122 3.35 -9.27 -14.94
C GLN A 122 3.58 -8.48 -16.23
N ALA A 123 3.19 -7.20 -16.28
CA ALA A 123 3.42 -6.35 -17.45
C ALA A 123 4.92 -6.05 -17.63
N ILE A 124 5.64 -5.79 -16.53
CA ILE A 124 7.09 -5.57 -16.54
C ILE A 124 7.82 -6.83 -17.04
N LEU A 125 7.49 -8.01 -16.49
CA LEU A 125 8.11 -9.26 -16.93
C LEU A 125 7.88 -9.55 -18.42
N ARG A 126 6.68 -9.24 -18.93
CA ARG A 126 6.38 -9.39 -20.36
C ARG A 126 7.20 -8.43 -21.23
N ALA A 127 7.45 -7.22 -20.75
CA ALA A 127 8.27 -6.24 -21.47
C ALA A 127 9.75 -6.67 -21.47
N ASP A 128 10.29 -7.12 -20.34
CA ASP A 128 11.67 -7.61 -20.23
C ASP A 128 11.92 -8.79 -21.19
N HIS A 129 10.98 -9.75 -21.25
CA HIS A 129 11.08 -10.87 -22.17
C HIS A 129 11.03 -10.44 -23.65
N ALA A 130 10.27 -9.38 -23.97
CA ALA A 130 10.20 -8.85 -25.33
C ALA A 130 11.50 -8.12 -25.72
N GLU A 131 12.12 -7.40 -24.77
CA GLU A 131 13.40 -6.75 -24.97
C GLU A 131 14.53 -7.77 -25.20
N GLU A 132 14.56 -8.85 -24.41
CA GLU A 132 15.51 -9.96 -24.58
C GLU A 132 15.35 -10.66 -25.96
N LEU A 133 14.12 -10.83 -26.45
CA LEU A 133 13.85 -11.40 -27.77
C LEU A 133 14.35 -10.51 -28.90
N ILE A 134 14.12 -9.19 -28.82
CA ILE A 134 14.58 -8.23 -29.83
C ILE A 134 16.10 -8.21 -29.89
N ASP A 135 16.78 -8.27 -28.74
CA ASP A 135 18.24 -8.30 -28.71
C ASP A 135 18.80 -9.62 -29.27
N ALA A 136 18.13 -10.75 -29.04
CA ALA A 136 18.49 -12.03 -29.67
C ALA A 136 18.32 -11.99 -31.20
N GLU A 137 17.23 -11.42 -31.72
CA GLU A 137 17.01 -11.26 -33.16
C GLU A 137 18.05 -10.34 -33.81
N ARG A 138 18.43 -9.25 -33.13
CA ARG A 138 19.51 -8.35 -33.59
C ARG A 138 20.84 -9.06 -33.71
N LEU A 139 21.20 -9.91 -32.74
CA LEU A 139 22.43 -10.70 -32.79
C LEU A 139 22.41 -11.73 -33.94
N LEU A 140 21.28 -12.41 -34.14
CA LEU A 140 21.13 -13.39 -35.23
C LEU A 140 21.17 -12.73 -36.61
N SER A 141 20.50 -11.60 -36.78
CA SER A 141 20.52 -10.84 -38.04
C SER A 141 21.89 -10.24 -38.35
N ALA A 142 22.65 -9.80 -37.34
CA ALA A 142 24.03 -9.39 -37.52
C ALA A 142 24.93 -10.55 -37.97
N GLN A 143 24.76 -11.76 -37.39
CA GLN A 143 25.50 -12.95 -37.83
C GLN A 143 25.14 -13.38 -39.25
N SER A 144 23.86 -13.36 -39.63
CA SER A 144 23.45 -13.74 -40.98
C SER A 144 24.02 -12.80 -42.05
N GLN A 145 24.09 -11.49 -41.77
CA GLN A 145 24.73 -10.52 -42.66
C GLN A 145 26.24 -10.78 -42.83
N LEU A 146 26.95 -11.13 -41.76
CA LEU A 146 28.38 -11.46 -41.83
C LEU A 146 28.63 -12.71 -42.67
N LEU A 147 27.77 -13.74 -42.56
CA LEU A 147 27.88 -14.95 -43.37
C LEU A 147 27.66 -14.67 -44.85
N LEU A 148 26.73 -13.77 -45.19
CA LEU A 148 26.46 -13.36 -46.57
C LEU A 148 27.60 -12.53 -47.19
N GLN A 149 28.41 -11.83 -46.39
CA GLN A 149 29.58 -11.09 -46.88
C GLN A 149 30.82 -11.97 -47.10
N GLN A 150 30.83 -13.21 -46.60
CA GLN A 150 31.95 -14.15 -46.75
C GLN A 150 31.78 -15.11 -47.95
N GLN A 151 30.67 -15.02 -48.69
CA GLN A 151 30.43 -15.74 -49.94
C GLN A 151 30.64 -14.82 -51.15
#